data_AF-A0A133U998-F1
#
_entry.id   AF-A0A133U998-F1
#
_cell.length_a   1.000
_cell.length_b   1.000
_cell.length_c   1.000
_cell.angle_alpha   90.00
_cell.angle_beta   90.00
_cell.angle_gamma   90.00
#
_symmetry.space_group_name_H-M   'P 1'
#
loop_
_entity.id
_entity.type
_entity.pdbx_description
1 polymer ?
#
loop_
_entity_poly.entity_id
_entity_poly.type
_entity_poly.pdbx_seq_one_letter_code
_entity_poly.pdbx_strand_id
1 'polypeptide(L)'
;MPEKMNKPMQVERINQFLTNHGIDPATVDTEALVDGSLHFDENFHRIKEKLGVKTEKDLMEEIREWEEREQERRREEFRESFEESLEEVEESGKDVAQYYTHSRAYVKAVVNGGPDSLILFSRPGLGKSFQVMSVLKEKGMEKGVDYELVNGYSTPLELYHQLYENRKKVLILDDVDGIASSRKALSLLQAATWSASGDRIVNYKTTS
;
A
#
# COMPACT_ATOMS: atom_id res chain seq x y z
N MET A 1 4.02 -10.87 -3.24
CA MET A 1 3.72 -10.81 -4.69
C MET A 1 2.28 -10.35 -4.81
N PRO A 2 1.97 -9.36 -5.66
CA PRO A 2 0.58 -8.96 -5.88
C PRO A 2 -0.26 -10.16 -6.33
N GLU A 3 -1.53 -10.16 -5.93
CA GLU A 3 -2.47 -11.20 -6.28
C GLU A 3 -2.56 -11.34 -7.81
N LYS A 4 -2.57 -12.58 -8.29
CA LYS A 4 -2.54 -12.86 -9.72
C LYS A 4 -3.83 -12.37 -10.39
N MET A 5 -3.68 -11.43 -11.32
CA MET A 5 -4.79 -10.90 -12.11
C MET A 5 -5.54 -12.02 -12.83
N ASN A 6 -6.87 -12.00 -12.79
CA ASN A 6 -7.68 -12.98 -13.51
C ASN A 6 -7.57 -12.76 -15.03
N LYS A 7 -7.81 -13.82 -15.81
CA LYS A 7 -7.64 -13.81 -17.27
C LYS A 7 -8.44 -12.68 -17.96
N PRO A 8 -9.74 -12.46 -17.67
CA PRO A 8 -10.50 -11.39 -18.31
C PRO A 8 -9.88 -10.00 -18.14
N MET A 9 -9.43 -9.67 -16.92
CA MET A 9 -8.77 -8.39 -16.65
C MET A 9 -7.43 -8.27 -17.38
N GLN A 10 -6.68 -9.37 -17.50
CA GLN A 10 -5.42 -9.36 -18.26
C GLN A 10 -5.68 -9.06 -19.75
N VAL A 11 -6.72 -9.66 -20.34
CA VAL A 11 -7.11 -9.46 -21.75
C VAL A 11 -7.57 -8.03 -22.00
N GLU A 12 -8.47 -7.51 -21.18
CA GLU A 12 -8.96 -6.12 -21.26
C GLU A 12 -7.79 -5.13 -21.26
N ARG A 13 -6.82 -5.37 -20.38
CA ARG A 13 -5.67 -4.50 -20.22
C ARG A 13 -4.68 -4.56 -21.38
N ILE A 14 -4.45 -5.74 -21.94
CA ILE A 14 -3.62 -5.86 -23.16
C ILE A 14 -4.31 -5.14 -24.32
N ASN A 15 -5.64 -5.24 -24.46
CA ASN A 15 -6.37 -4.48 -25.48
C ASN A 15 -6.24 -2.96 -25.29
N GLN A 16 -6.29 -2.48 -24.05
CA GLN A 16 -6.09 -1.07 -23.74
C GLN A 16 -4.67 -0.61 -24.12
N PHE A 17 -3.65 -1.41 -23.77
CA PHE A 17 -2.27 -1.14 -24.17
C PHE A 17 -2.09 -1.06 -25.69
N LEU A 18 -2.67 -2.01 -26.44
CA LEU A 18 -2.62 -2.01 -27.91
C LEU A 18 -3.20 -0.71 -28.46
N THR A 19 -4.37 -0.31 -27.96
CA THR A 19 -5.05 0.94 -28.34
C THR A 19 -4.16 2.16 -28.10
N ASN A 20 -3.56 2.27 -26.91
CA ASN A 20 -2.67 3.38 -26.54
C ASN A 20 -1.44 3.48 -27.45
N HIS A 21 -1.01 2.35 -28.02
CA HIS A 21 0.17 2.25 -28.89
C HIS A 21 -0.21 2.24 -30.38
N GLY A 22 -1.45 2.59 -30.73
CA GLY A 22 -1.91 2.70 -32.11
C GLY A 22 -2.09 1.36 -32.82
N ILE A 23 -2.17 0.26 -32.07
CA ILE A 23 -2.50 -1.07 -32.57
C ILE A 23 -3.99 -1.31 -32.32
N ASP A 24 -4.74 -1.58 -33.38
CA ASP A 24 -6.16 -1.92 -33.26
C ASP A 24 -6.32 -3.27 -32.53
N PRO A 25 -6.94 -3.33 -31.34
CA PRO A 25 -7.12 -4.58 -30.60
C PRO A 25 -7.92 -5.62 -31.37
N ALA A 26 -8.80 -5.21 -32.30
CA ALA A 26 -9.56 -6.15 -33.13
C ALA A 26 -8.67 -6.97 -34.08
N THR A 27 -7.44 -6.52 -34.32
CA THR A 27 -6.46 -7.22 -35.17
C THR A 27 -5.62 -8.25 -34.40
N VAL A 28 -5.79 -8.33 -33.08
CA VAL A 28 -5.02 -9.21 -32.19
C VAL A 28 -5.98 -10.08 -31.36
N ASP A 29 -5.87 -11.40 -31.46
CA ASP A 29 -6.60 -12.32 -30.59
C ASP A 29 -5.94 -12.40 -29.20
N THR A 30 -6.17 -11.36 -28.40
CA THR A 30 -5.62 -11.23 -27.04
C THR A 30 -6.15 -12.32 -26.12
N GLU A 31 -7.40 -12.75 -26.29
CA GLU A 31 -8.00 -13.83 -25.50
C GLU A 31 -7.27 -15.17 -25.67
N ALA A 32 -6.76 -15.46 -26.88
CA ALA A 32 -5.94 -16.63 -27.16
C ALA A 32 -4.48 -16.47 -26.72
N LEU A 33 -3.96 -15.24 -26.70
CA LEU A 33 -2.57 -14.96 -26.34
C LEU A 33 -2.34 -14.93 -24.82
N VAL A 34 -3.36 -14.61 -24.03
CA VAL A 34 -3.30 -14.58 -22.57
C VAL A 34 -3.49 -15.96 -21.99
N ASP A 35 -2.51 -16.42 -21.22
CA ASP A 35 -2.60 -17.63 -20.42
C ASP A 35 -3.04 -17.28 -19.00
N GLY A 36 -4.26 -17.67 -18.62
CA GLY A 36 -4.78 -17.43 -17.26
C GLY A 36 -3.98 -18.10 -16.15
N SER A 37 -3.06 -19.00 -16.47
CA SER A 37 -2.11 -19.62 -15.53
C SER A 37 -0.89 -18.74 -15.19
N LEU A 38 -0.64 -17.68 -15.96
CA LEU A 38 0.52 -16.79 -15.81
C LEU A 38 0.16 -15.44 -15.18
N HIS A 39 1.18 -14.79 -14.60
CA HIS A 39 1.04 -13.40 -14.19
C HIS A 39 1.00 -12.46 -15.41
N PHE A 40 0.48 -11.25 -15.19
CA PHE A 40 0.29 -10.27 -16.26
C PHE A 40 1.60 -9.89 -16.94
N ASP A 41 2.67 -9.72 -16.18
CA ASP A 41 4.02 -9.43 -16.68
C ASP A 41 4.55 -10.54 -17.60
N GLU A 42 4.34 -11.81 -17.25
CA GLU A 42 4.73 -12.97 -18.05
C GLU A 42 3.94 -13.04 -19.37
N ASN A 43 2.62 -12.89 -19.32
CA ASN A 43 1.78 -12.85 -20.52
C ASN A 43 2.15 -11.67 -21.42
N PHE A 44 2.39 -10.52 -20.81
CA PHE A 44 2.75 -9.32 -21.52
C PHE A 44 4.09 -9.47 -22.24
N HIS A 45 5.12 -10.03 -21.59
CA HIS A 45 6.42 -10.29 -22.22
C HIS A 45 6.30 -11.16 -23.48
N ARG A 46 5.50 -12.23 -23.42
CA ARG A 46 5.24 -13.12 -24.57
C ARG A 46 4.54 -12.40 -25.72
N ILE A 47 3.61 -11.50 -25.40
CA ILE A 47 2.84 -10.76 -26.39
C ILE A 47 3.69 -9.65 -27.03
N LYS A 48 4.54 -8.98 -26.24
CA LYS A 48 5.53 -7.99 -26.71
C LYS A 48 6.47 -8.59 -27.76
N GLU A 49 7.03 -9.78 -27.51
CA GLU A 49 7.91 -10.45 -28.47
C GLU A 49 7.20 -10.74 -29.80
N LYS A 50 5.91 -11.09 -29.75
CA LYS A 50 5.10 -11.36 -30.94
C LYS A 50 4.68 -10.10 -31.71
N LEU A 51 4.50 -8.97 -31.04
CA LEU A 51 3.93 -7.75 -31.62
C LEU A 51 4.95 -6.64 -31.92
N GLY A 52 6.21 -6.78 -31.49
CA GLY A 52 7.29 -5.86 -31.86
C GLY A 52 7.19 -4.44 -31.25
N VAL A 53 6.47 -4.28 -30.14
CA VAL A 53 6.24 -2.98 -29.48
C VAL A 53 7.48 -2.53 -28.69
N LYS A 54 7.88 -1.26 -28.85
CA LYS A 54 9.26 -0.81 -28.60
C LYS A 54 9.59 -0.18 -27.25
N THR A 55 8.66 0.22 -26.38
CA THR A 55 9.07 0.87 -25.12
C THR A 55 8.45 0.23 -23.88
N GLU A 56 9.22 -0.67 -23.29
CA GLU A 56 8.97 -1.33 -22.00
C GLU A 56 8.82 -0.35 -20.84
N LYS A 57 9.45 0.82 -20.93
CA LYS A 57 9.44 1.83 -19.88
C LYS A 57 8.05 2.47 -19.70
N ASP A 58 7.45 2.94 -20.79
CA ASP A 58 6.16 3.65 -20.75
C ASP A 58 5.05 2.69 -20.29
N LEU A 59 5.12 1.44 -20.74
CA LEU A 59 4.25 0.38 -20.24
C LEU A 59 4.42 0.13 -18.75
N MET A 60 5.65 -0.05 -18.26
CA MET A 60 5.87 -0.35 -16.84
C MET A 60 5.34 0.78 -15.94
N GLU A 61 5.38 2.01 -16.44
CA GLU A 61 4.76 3.18 -15.82
C GLU A 61 3.22 3.09 -15.84
N GLU A 62 2.60 2.80 -16.99
CA GLU A 62 1.16 2.53 -17.10
C GLU A 62 0.70 1.34 -16.23
N ILE A 63 1.55 0.32 -16.10
CA ILE A 63 1.25 -0.86 -15.29
C ILE A 63 1.15 -0.46 -13.83
N ARG A 64 2.19 0.24 -13.36
CA ARG A 64 2.32 0.70 -11.99
C ARG A 64 1.21 1.66 -11.61
N GLU A 65 0.94 2.67 -12.44
CA GLU A 65 -0.12 3.66 -12.16
C GLU A 65 -1.50 3.01 -12.00
N TRP A 66 -1.80 2.01 -12.82
CA TRP A 66 -3.07 1.28 -12.68
C TRP A 66 -3.06 0.34 -11.49
N GLU A 67 -1.93 -0.28 -11.14
CA GLU A 67 -1.85 -1.10 -9.93
C GLU A 67 -2.10 -0.22 -8.72
N GLU A 68 -1.53 0.97 -8.68
CA GLU A 68 -1.77 1.97 -7.64
C GLU A 68 -3.25 2.37 -7.59
N ARG A 69 -3.88 2.71 -8.73
CA ARG A 69 -5.30 3.07 -8.83
C ARG A 69 -6.25 1.94 -8.42
N GLU A 70 -5.99 0.71 -8.88
CA GLU A 70 -6.81 -0.46 -8.58
C GLU A 70 -6.69 -0.86 -7.10
N GLN A 71 -5.49 -0.75 -6.53
CA GLN A 71 -5.26 -0.94 -5.09
C GLN A 71 -5.96 0.14 -4.26
N GLU A 72 -6.07 1.36 -4.77
CA GLU A 72 -6.84 2.43 -4.13
C GLU A 72 -8.34 2.15 -4.20
N ARG A 73 -8.87 1.79 -5.38
CA ARG A 73 -10.27 1.40 -5.59
C ARG A 73 -10.69 0.24 -4.68
N ARG A 74 -9.93 -0.87 -4.68
CA ARG A 74 -10.20 -2.03 -3.81
C ARG A 74 -10.18 -1.65 -2.32
N ARG A 75 -9.29 -0.75 -1.92
CA ARG A 75 -9.24 -0.25 -0.54
C ARG A 75 -10.47 0.58 -0.19
N GLU A 76 -10.94 1.41 -1.10
CA GLU A 76 -12.15 2.19 -0.92
C GLU A 76 -13.40 1.30 -0.84
N GLU A 77 -13.52 0.30 -1.71
CA GLU A 77 -14.62 -0.67 -1.67
C GLU A 77 -14.60 -1.52 -0.39
N PHE A 78 -13.41 -1.98 0.03
CA PHE A 78 -13.26 -2.66 1.31
C PHE A 78 -13.64 -1.74 2.46
N ARG A 79 -13.27 -0.46 2.41
CA ARG A 79 -13.62 0.54 3.43
C ARG A 79 -15.12 0.69 3.55
N GLU A 80 -15.83 0.89 2.44
CA GLU A 80 -17.29 1.05 2.41
C GLU A 80 -17.98 -0.20 2.94
N SER A 81 -17.62 -1.38 2.44
CA SER A 81 -18.19 -2.66 2.92
C SER A 81 -17.90 -2.91 4.41
N PHE A 82 -16.73 -2.49 4.89
CA PHE A 82 -16.37 -2.60 6.30
C PHE A 82 -17.17 -1.62 7.15
N GLU A 83 -17.41 -0.38 6.70
CA GLU A 83 -18.30 0.59 7.36
C GLU A 83 -19.72 0.05 7.50
N GLU A 84 -20.30 -0.45 6.41
CA GLU A 84 -21.62 -1.10 6.43
C GLU A 84 -21.66 -2.26 7.43
N SER A 85 -20.62 -3.10 7.45
CA SER A 85 -20.52 -4.23 8.40
C SER A 85 -20.42 -3.76 9.85
N LEU A 86 -19.82 -2.60 10.13
CA LEU A 86 -19.76 -2.04 11.47
C LEU A 86 -21.15 -1.54 11.91
N GLU A 87 -21.85 -0.83 11.03
CA GLU A 87 -23.21 -0.32 11.28
C GLU A 87 -24.17 -1.46 11.60
N GLU A 88 -24.16 -2.55 10.83
CA GLU A 88 -24.99 -3.74 11.10
C GLU A 88 -24.73 -4.35 12.49
N VAL A 89 -23.46 -4.38 12.92
CA VAL A 89 -23.10 -4.96 14.22
C VAL A 89 -23.45 -4.01 15.37
N GLU A 90 -23.31 -2.69 15.18
CA GLU A 90 -23.82 -1.69 16.14
C GLU A 90 -25.35 -1.80 16.32
N GLU A 91 -26.10 -1.92 15.22
CA GLU A 91 -27.55 -2.15 15.25
C GLU A 91 -27.94 -3.46 15.96
N SER A 92 -27.08 -4.49 15.90
CA SER A 92 -27.28 -5.76 16.59
C SER A 92 -27.12 -5.68 18.12
N GLY A 93 -26.77 -4.51 18.67
CA GLY A 93 -26.59 -4.27 20.11
C GLY A 93 -25.28 -4.84 20.67
N LYS A 94 -24.38 -5.31 19.80
CA LYS A 94 -23.00 -5.65 20.18
C LYS A 94 -22.17 -4.38 20.14
N ASP A 95 -21.49 -4.08 21.25
CA ASP A 95 -20.63 -2.90 21.34
C ASP A 95 -19.31 -3.13 20.58
N VAL A 96 -19.35 -2.93 19.26
CA VAL A 96 -18.15 -2.94 18.40
C VAL A 96 -17.20 -1.82 18.78
N ALA A 97 -17.75 -0.70 19.25
CA ALA A 97 -16.95 0.42 19.73
C ALA A 97 -16.06 -0.04 20.89
N GLN A 98 -16.53 -0.87 21.82
CA GLN A 98 -15.68 -1.47 22.87
C GLN A 98 -14.48 -2.24 22.31
N TYR A 99 -14.65 -3.03 21.24
CA TYR A 99 -13.56 -3.81 20.65
C TYR A 99 -12.42 -2.93 20.10
N TYR A 100 -12.75 -1.78 19.52
CA TYR A 100 -11.77 -0.86 18.92
C TYR A 100 -11.44 0.36 19.78
N THR A 101 -12.09 0.53 20.93
CA THR A 101 -11.89 1.69 21.82
C THR A 101 -10.41 1.85 22.17
N HIS A 102 -9.75 0.77 22.57
CA HIS A 102 -8.34 0.81 22.96
C HIS A 102 -7.41 1.12 21.79
N SER A 103 -7.57 0.45 20.64
CA SER A 103 -6.70 0.70 19.48
C SER A 103 -6.84 2.14 18.99
N ARG A 104 -8.08 2.64 18.88
CA ARG A 104 -8.35 4.02 18.48
C ARG A 104 -7.79 5.02 19.49
N ALA A 105 -7.88 4.74 20.80
CA ALA A 105 -7.29 5.59 21.83
C ALA A 105 -5.77 5.69 21.69
N TYR A 106 -5.07 4.58 21.42
CA TYR A 106 -3.63 4.61 21.18
C TYR A 106 -3.25 5.35 19.91
N VAL A 107 -3.99 5.17 18.81
CA VAL A 107 -3.77 5.95 17.58
C VAL A 107 -3.94 7.43 17.88
N LYS A 108 -5.04 7.82 18.55
CA LYS A 108 -5.30 9.20 19.00
C LYS A 108 -4.14 9.74 19.86
N ALA A 109 -3.56 8.94 20.75
CA ALA A 109 -2.42 9.36 21.57
C ALA A 109 -1.18 9.69 20.72
N VAL A 110 -0.85 8.86 19.72
CA VAL A 110 0.28 9.11 18.81
C VAL A 110 0.06 10.37 17.98
N VAL A 111 -1.10 10.51 17.32
CA VAL A 111 -1.35 11.69 16.46
C VAL A 111 -1.40 13.00 17.23
N ASN A 112 -1.69 12.97 18.53
CA ASN A 112 -1.63 14.16 19.39
C ASN A 112 -0.22 14.45 19.94
N GLY A 113 0.83 13.79 19.44
CA GLY A 113 2.21 14.00 19.89
C GLY A 113 2.56 13.32 21.21
N GLY A 114 1.87 12.23 21.55
CA GLY A 114 2.16 11.40 22.72
C GLY A 114 3.34 10.45 22.44
N PRO A 115 3.14 9.12 22.41
CA PRO A 115 4.22 8.18 22.11
C PRO A 115 4.80 8.41 20.71
N ASP A 116 6.12 8.22 20.58
CA ASP A 116 6.85 8.39 19.31
C ASP A 116 6.58 7.28 18.28
N SER A 117 5.98 6.16 18.71
CA SER A 117 5.56 5.09 17.82
C SER A 117 4.47 4.22 18.43
N LEU A 118 3.73 3.54 17.56
CA LEU A 118 2.72 2.55 17.90
C LEU A 118 2.80 1.39 16.91
N ILE A 119 2.82 0.17 17.43
CA ILE A 119 2.73 -1.05 16.64
C ILE A 119 1.37 -1.69 16.91
N LEU A 120 0.56 -1.85 15.87
CA LEU A 120 -0.75 -2.49 15.96
C LEU A 120 -0.68 -3.91 15.38
N PHE A 121 -0.66 -4.91 16.26
CA PHE A 121 -0.69 -6.31 15.85
C PHE A 121 -2.10 -6.90 16.02
N SER A 122 -2.67 -7.40 14.93
CA SER A 122 -3.90 -8.20 14.96
C SER A 122 -3.98 -9.07 13.70
N ARG A 123 -4.94 -9.99 13.62
CA ARG A 123 -5.15 -10.80 12.41
C ARG A 123 -5.46 -9.92 11.19
N PRO A 124 -5.04 -10.30 9.98
CA PRO A 124 -5.50 -9.66 8.74
C PRO A 124 -7.03 -9.62 8.67
N GLY A 125 -7.59 -8.56 8.09
CA GLY A 125 -9.04 -8.39 7.94
C GLY A 125 -9.78 -7.84 9.17
N LEU A 126 -9.11 -7.60 10.32
CA LEU A 126 -9.76 -7.01 11.51
C LEU A 126 -9.80 -5.47 11.50
N GLY A 127 -9.75 -4.85 10.32
CA GLY A 127 -9.93 -3.40 10.16
C GLY A 127 -8.86 -2.50 10.80
N LYS A 128 -7.61 -2.94 11.04
CA LYS A 128 -6.57 -2.08 11.64
C LYS A 128 -6.33 -0.80 10.84
N SER A 129 -6.05 -0.95 9.55
CA SER A 129 -5.81 0.16 8.63
C SER A 129 -7.02 1.07 8.57
N PHE A 130 -8.22 0.48 8.48
CA PHE A 130 -9.49 1.21 8.56
C PHE A 130 -9.54 2.09 9.82
N GLN A 131 -9.36 1.51 11.01
CA GLN A 131 -9.45 2.24 12.28
C GLN A 131 -8.40 3.36 12.38
N VAL A 132 -7.18 3.14 11.91
CA VAL A 132 -6.14 4.19 11.87
C VAL A 132 -6.58 5.33 10.95
N MET A 133 -7.01 5.02 9.72
CA MET A 133 -7.43 6.01 8.74
C MET A 133 -8.67 6.81 9.21
N SER A 134 -9.64 6.16 9.84
CA SER A 134 -10.82 6.84 10.41
C SER A 134 -10.42 7.83 11.50
N VAL A 135 -9.47 7.47 12.38
CA VAL A 135 -8.98 8.39 13.42
C VAL A 135 -8.29 9.62 12.83
N LEU A 136 -7.49 9.44 11.76
CA LEU A 136 -6.84 10.57 11.07
C LEU A 136 -7.88 11.49 10.43
N LYS A 137 -8.89 10.91 9.77
CA LYS A 137 -10.00 11.64 9.15
C LYS A 137 -10.80 12.43 10.20
N GLU A 138 -11.14 11.82 11.33
CA GLU A 138 -11.81 12.49 12.47
C GLU A 138 -11.00 13.67 13.03
N LYS A 139 -9.68 13.57 12.98
CA LYS A 139 -8.76 14.61 13.41
C LYS A 139 -8.53 15.70 12.35
N GLY A 140 -9.11 15.55 11.16
CA GLY A 140 -8.94 16.48 10.04
C GLY A 140 -7.52 16.46 9.47
N MET A 141 -6.78 15.36 9.63
CA MET A 141 -5.41 15.25 9.16
C MET A 141 -5.38 14.96 7.66
N GLU A 142 -4.51 15.65 6.94
CA GLU A 142 -4.37 15.54 5.49
C GLU A 142 -3.11 14.76 5.10
N LYS A 143 -3.24 13.84 4.13
CA LYS A 143 -2.11 13.09 3.58
C LYS A 143 -1.15 14.05 2.87
N GLY A 144 0.15 13.86 3.05
CA GLY A 144 1.18 14.72 2.49
C GLY A 144 1.42 16.01 3.28
N VAL A 145 0.52 16.37 4.20
CA VAL A 145 0.67 17.52 5.11
C VAL A 145 0.96 17.04 6.52
N ASP A 146 0.04 16.28 7.12
CA ASP A 146 0.10 15.85 8.52
C ASP A 146 0.59 14.42 8.68
N TYR A 147 0.31 13.56 7.70
CA TYR A 147 0.74 12.17 7.70
C TYR A 147 1.18 11.71 6.31
N GLU A 148 1.94 10.62 6.27
CA GLU A 148 2.25 9.88 5.04
C GLU A 148 2.00 8.39 5.24
N LEU A 149 1.54 7.72 4.19
CA LEU A 149 1.25 6.29 4.19
C LEU A 149 2.23 5.57 3.27
N VAL A 150 3.05 4.69 3.84
CA VAL A 150 3.98 3.83 3.13
C VAL A 150 3.44 2.40 3.17
N ASN A 151 3.16 1.86 1.98
CA ASN A 151 2.62 0.51 1.80
C ASN A 151 3.61 -0.40 1.08
N GLY A 152 3.57 -1.69 1.41
CA GLY A 152 4.27 -2.75 0.67
C GLY A 152 5.75 -2.89 1.01
N TYR A 153 6.54 -3.45 0.09
CA TYR A 153 7.94 -3.78 0.34
C TYR A 153 8.85 -2.54 0.27
N SER A 154 9.58 -2.26 1.35
CA SER A 154 10.58 -1.19 1.39
C SER A 154 11.97 -1.76 1.71
N THR A 155 12.99 -1.32 0.98
CA THR A 155 14.38 -1.61 1.33
C THR A 155 14.80 -0.77 2.54
N PRO A 156 15.83 -1.17 3.32
CA PRO A 156 16.30 -0.34 4.43
C PRO A 156 16.77 1.06 4.01
N LEU A 157 17.31 1.21 2.79
CA LEU A 157 17.71 2.52 2.29
C LEU A 157 16.49 3.38 1.95
N GLU A 158 15.48 2.80 1.31
CA GLU A 158 14.23 3.49 1.03
C GLU A 158 13.52 3.90 2.33
N LEU A 159 13.47 3.02 3.34
CA LEU A 159 12.93 3.37 4.66
C LEU A 159 13.65 4.58 5.28
N TYR A 160 14.98 4.68 5.13
CA TYR A 160 15.74 5.84 5.61
C TYR A 160 15.29 7.13 4.91
N HIS A 161 15.10 7.11 3.59
CA HIS A 161 14.59 8.25 2.83
C HIS A 161 13.17 8.64 3.28
N GLN A 162 12.27 7.67 3.39
CA GLN A 162 10.90 7.89 3.88
C GLN A 162 10.86 8.51 5.27
N LEU A 163 11.71 8.06 6.19
CA LEU A 163 11.84 8.64 7.53
C LEU A 163 12.32 10.10 7.47
N TYR A 164 13.29 10.41 6.62
CA TYR A 164 13.84 11.77 6.51
C TYR A 164 12.85 12.75 5.85
N GLU A 165 12.23 12.35 4.76
CA GLU A 165 11.27 13.15 4.00
C GLU A 165 10.02 13.46 4.85
N ASN A 166 9.58 12.51 5.66
CA ASN A 166 8.38 12.62 6.49
C ASN A 166 8.67 12.91 7.97
N ARG A 167 9.88 13.38 8.33
CA ARG A 167 10.30 13.63 9.73
C ARG A 167 9.47 14.62 10.54
N LYS A 168 8.55 15.36 9.88
CA LYS A 168 7.63 16.32 10.50
C LYS A 168 6.17 15.85 10.51
N LYS A 169 5.90 14.64 10.01
CA LYS A 169 4.57 14.06 9.82
C LYS A 169 4.45 12.77 10.62
N VAL A 170 3.23 12.29 10.80
CA VAL A 170 2.99 10.91 11.23
C VAL A 170 3.26 9.97 10.07
N LEU A 171 4.25 9.09 10.20
CA LEU A 171 4.55 8.09 9.18
C LEU A 171 3.84 6.77 9.52
N ILE A 172 2.95 6.33 8.63
CA ILE A 172 2.19 5.10 8.77
C ILE A 172 2.82 4.05 7.88
N LEU A 173 3.24 2.95 8.49
CA LEU A 173 3.83 1.81 7.79
C LEU A 173 2.80 0.68 7.80
N ASP A 174 2.13 0.45 6.68
CA ASP A 174 1.11 -0.60 6.55
C ASP A 174 1.61 -1.70 5.60
N ASP A 175 1.34 -2.97 5.96
CA ASP A 175 1.71 -4.14 5.16
C ASP A 175 3.19 -4.21 4.70
N VAL A 176 4.11 -3.82 5.59
CA VAL A 176 5.56 -3.75 5.34
C VAL A 176 6.27 -5.05 5.72
N ASP A 177 6.03 -6.13 4.96
CA ASP A 177 6.69 -7.44 5.13
C ASP A 177 8.23 -7.37 5.11
N GLY A 178 8.81 -6.37 4.41
CA GLY A 178 10.26 -6.17 4.30
C GLY A 178 10.92 -5.53 5.53
N ILE A 179 10.16 -4.84 6.38
CA ILE A 179 10.70 -4.09 7.52
C ILE A 179 10.89 -5.01 8.73
N ALA A 180 9.86 -5.81 9.05
CA ALA A 180 9.90 -6.70 10.21
C ALA A 180 10.97 -7.80 10.08
N SER A 181 11.29 -8.20 8.85
CA SER A 181 12.29 -9.24 8.55
C SER A 181 13.73 -8.71 8.45
N SER A 182 13.94 -7.39 8.47
CA SER A 182 15.25 -6.77 8.27
C SER A 182 15.79 -6.13 9.54
N ARG A 183 16.88 -6.68 10.10
CA ARG A 183 17.57 -6.08 11.26
C ARG A 183 18.02 -4.65 11.01
N LYS A 184 18.40 -4.32 9.76
CA LYS A 184 18.77 -2.95 9.38
C LYS A 184 17.56 -2.02 9.46
N ALA A 185 16.41 -2.43 8.91
CA ALA A 185 15.19 -1.63 8.96
C ALA A 185 14.70 -1.43 10.40
N LEU A 186 14.71 -2.50 11.22
CA LEU A 186 14.37 -2.42 12.64
C LEU A 186 15.29 -1.46 13.42
N SER A 187 16.59 -1.45 13.11
CA SER A 187 17.55 -0.52 13.74
C SER A 187 17.26 0.93 13.37
N LEU A 188 16.84 1.20 12.13
CA LEU A 188 16.42 2.54 11.69
C LEU A 188 15.17 2.99 12.42
N LEU A 189 14.15 2.12 12.53
CA LEU A 189 12.94 2.42 13.28
C LEU A 189 13.25 2.70 14.74
N GLN A 190 14.07 1.87 15.39
CA GLN A 190 14.45 2.09 16.78
C GLN A 190 15.11 3.46 17.00
N ALA A 191 16.04 3.85 16.12
CA ALA A 191 16.69 5.17 16.20
C ALA A 191 15.72 6.33 15.92
N ALA A 192 14.71 6.10 15.07
CA ALA A 192 13.70 7.09 14.72
C ALA A 192 12.65 7.29 15.81
N THR A 193 12.40 6.26 16.64
CA THR A 193 11.31 6.23 17.62
C THR A 193 11.77 6.28 19.07
N TRP A 194 13.08 6.14 19.33
CA TRP A 194 13.61 6.15 20.69
C TRP A 194 15.03 6.73 20.78
N SER A 195 15.28 7.49 21.84
CA SER A 195 16.61 7.96 22.22
C SER A 195 16.72 8.14 23.72
N ALA A 196 17.85 7.71 24.30
CA ALA A 196 18.15 7.90 25.71
C ALA A 196 18.47 9.36 26.06
N SER A 197 19.00 10.14 25.12
CA SER A 197 19.38 11.55 25.32
C SER A 197 18.30 12.55 24.89
N GLY A 198 17.17 12.06 24.37
CA GLY A 198 16.07 12.88 23.85
C GLY A 198 16.20 13.23 22.35
N ASP A 199 17.42 13.24 21.81
CA ASP A 199 17.66 13.50 20.38
C ASP A 199 17.50 12.22 19.55
N ARG A 200 16.53 12.17 18.64
CA ARG A 200 16.32 11.04 17.71
C ARG A 200 17.06 11.29 16.40
N ILE A 201 18.30 10.82 16.34
CA ILE A 201 19.16 10.97 15.16
C ILE A 201 19.34 9.61 14.48
N VAL A 202 18.85 9.51 13.24
CA VAL A 202 19.01 8.34 12.40
C VAL A 202 20.20 8.55 11.47
N ASN A 203 21.16 7.63 11.48
CA ASN A 203 22.32 7.65 10.59
C ASN A 203 22.34 6.38 9.73
N TYR A 204 22.49 6.54 8.41
CA TYR A 204 22.69 5.43 7.49
C TYR A 204 24.05 5.58 6.80
N LYS A 205 24.98 4.64 7.06
CA LYS A 205 26.29 4.60 6.41
C LYS A 205 26.30 3.49 5.36
N THR A 206 26.67 3.85 4.13
CA THR A 206 26.94 2.89 3.06
C THR A 206 28.45 2.77 2.84
N THR A 207 28.91 1.59 2.44
CA THR A 207 30.25 1.43 1.88
C THR A 207 30.26 1.98 0.46
N SER A 208 31.33 2.69 0.10
CA SER A 208 31.64 3.11 -1.27
C SER A 208 32.20 1.97 -2.09
#